data_AF-A0A815KZD5-F1
#
_entry.id   AF-A0A815KZD5-F1
#
_cell.length_a   1.000
_cell.length_b   1.000
_cell.length_c   1.000
_cell.angle_alpha   90.00
_cell.angle_beta   90.00
_cell.angle_gamma   90.00
#
_symmetry.space_group_name_H-M   'P 1'
#
loop_
_entity.id
_entity.type
_entity.pdbx_description
1 polymer ?
#
loop_
_entity_poly.entity_id
_entity_poly.type
_entity_poly.pdbx_seq_one_letter_code
_entity_poly.pdbx_strand_id
1 'polypeptide(L)'
;MDGNECMNTMDIDNITTIKKEDEKDQIVIISNTDKNTTRRPTSLKKSEEQVLSQKLTQLSITTNNQQSTAMEDIADEIKQIPDYLSKRNESFIQMINQVISITANLATTNKTKKELRQIAILIYKIMVIQISNSLWTTYLKSGMGQLIIQSKEQVNCLTNLHIWPKEIKSIIIQKSIKMNTTNENEIYMNFIGNKLHELDNQLKQYQAEFNQKINSFQGYTLKLQQLIETYIQQNLSSYRMEIEHKIELIHYDYHIQALKLEYYQQKPNEYQKQLMKQLCCSKYEQEITKQEFDLLQQQINYYNSPCQSFECSSLSQSELINSIRDSNIRQELLNQYKKIAVQSRLDIFNLYMKSAKSQMDECKKKFDADMKKLWHDQHSSSDNEKLSPLMFNLIEQRCNKIGDRIRCIYIFKVKSICVKHN
;
A
#
# COMPACT_ATOMS: atom_id res chain seq x y z
N MET A 1 69.35 -22.81 -41.30
CA MET A 1 69.02 -21.54 -40.61
C MET A 1 67.78 -21.79 -39.77
N ASP A 2 67.83 -22.69 -38.77
CA ASP A 2 68.67 -22.66 -37.55
C ASP A 2 68.10 -21.61 -36.57
N GLY A 3 67.77 -21.93 -35.32
CA GLY A 3 67.79 -23.22 -34.65
C GLY A 3 67.56 -23.07 -33.14
N ASN A 4 67.32 -24.21 -32.47
CA ASN A 4 67.28 -24.44 -31.02
C ASN A 4 66.13 -23.74 -30.24
N GLU A 5 65.27 -24.42 -29.49
CA GLU A 5 65.47 -25.47 -28.44
C GLU A 5 66.07 -24.95 -27.13
N CYS A 6 65.23 -24.88 -26.10
CA CYS A 6 65.22 -25.77 -24.91
C CYS A 6 63.94 -25.44 -24.09
N MET A 7 63.12 -26.38 -23.60
CA MET A 7 63.39 -27.38 -22.52
C MET A 7 63.87 -26.72 -21.22
N ASN A 8 63.51 -27.11 -19.99
CA ASN A 8 62.62 -28.13 -19.39
C ASN A 8 62.54 -27.80 -17.86
N THR A 9 61.66 -28.29 -16.96
CA THR A 9 60.45 -29.14 -16.96
C THR A 9 59.84 -29.09 -15.53
N MET A 10 58.55 -29.48 -15.36
CA MET A 10 58.03 -30.21 -14.17
C MET A 10 57.99 -29.49 -12.79
N ASP A 11 57.12 -29.86 -11.83
CA ASP A 11 55.77 -30.49 -11.86
C ASP A 11 55.16 -30.45 -10.42
N ILE A 12 53.92 -30.93 -10.27
CA ILE A 12 53.39 -31.62 -9.06
C ILE A 12 53.13 -30.80 -7.76
N ASP A 13 51.83 -30.54 -7.57
CA ASP A 13 50.99 -30.91 -6.42
C ASP A 13 51.04 -30.28 -4.99
N ASN A 14 49.79 -30.08 -4.51
CA ASN A 14 49.22 -30.54 -3.23
C ASN A 14 49.13 -29.65 -1.95
N ILE A 15 47.86 -29.41 -1.57
CA ILE A 15 47.20 -29.81 -0.29
C ILE A 15 47.08 -28.83 0.91
N THR A 16 45.79 -28.58 1.25
CA THR A 16 45.16 -28.17 2.53
C THR A 16 45.57 -26.87 3.23
N THR A 17 44.65 -25.94 3.55
CA THR A 17 43.52 -25.97 4.52
C THR A 17 43.98 -26.06 5.99
N ILE A 18 43.58 -25.09 6.85
CA ILE A 18 42.90 -25.32 8.18
C ILE A 18 42.76 -24.02 9.04
N LYS A 19 41.52 -23.78 9.52
CA LYS A 19 41.03 -23.08 10.75
C LYS A 19 41.46 -21.61 11.01
N LYS A 20 40.54 -20.67 11.32
CA LYS A 20 39.53 -20.52 12.41
C LYS A 20 40.13 -20.10 13.75
N GLU A 21 39.64 -18.95 14.25
CA GLU A 21 39.41 -18.49 15.64
C GLU A 21 39.43 -16.94 15.59
N ASP A 22 38.79 -16.17 16.47
CA ASP A 22 37.46 -16.14 17.09
C ASP A 22 37.42 -14.80 17.89
N GLU A 23 36.23 -14.21 18.05
CA GLU A 23 35.80 -13.32 19.15
C GLU A 23 36.81 -12.48 19.99
N LYS A 24 36.65 -11.13 20.06
CA LYS A 24 35.91 -10.42 21.16
C LYS A 24 36.08 -8.89 21.23
N ASP A 25 35.12 -8.31 21.93
CA ASP A 25 34.89 -6.90 22.30
C ASP A 25 36.05 -6.13 22.94
N GLN A 26 36.12 -4.80 22.71
CA GLN A 26 36.06 -3.80 23.80
C GLN A 26 35.95 -2.31 23.37
N ILE A 27 34.89 -1.66 23.87
CA ILE A 27 34.83 -0.38 24.62
C ILE A 27 35.67 0.85 24.17
N VAL A 28 34.93 1.86 23.70
CA VAL A 28 35.00 3.32 23.98
C VAL A 28 36.28 3.91 24.63
N ILE A 29 36.91 4.87 23.91
CA ILE A 29 37.47 6.10 24.51
C ILE A 29 37.10 7.31 23.62
N ILE A 30 36.63 8.38 24.24
CA ILE A 30 36.42 9.70 23.61
C ILE A 30 37.67 10.55 23.84
N SER A 31 38.22 11.17 22.81
CA SER A 31 39.13 12.31 22.94
C SER A 31 38.99 13.28 21.77
N ASN A 32 38.47 14.48 22.05
CA ASN A 32 38.49 15.60 21.11
C ASN A 32 39.91 16.15 21.02
N THR A 33 40.41 16.42 19.80
CA THR A 33 41.41 17.47 19.55
C THR A 33 41.31 17.94 18.11
N ASP A 34 41.12 19.25 17.92
CA ASP A 34 41.01 19.87 16.60
C ASP A 34 42.33 19.81 15.83
N LYS A 35 42.29 19.30 14.59
CA LYS A 35 43.16 19.77 13.49
C LYS A 35 42.43 19.74 12.15
N ASN A 36 42.38 20.90 11.51
CA ASN A 36 41.94 21.05 10.12
C ASN A 36 42.82 20.23 9.18
N THR A 37 42.23 19.25 8.48
CA THR A 37 42.86 18.66 7.28
C THR A 37 41.80 18.40 6.23
N THR A 38 41.98 19.04 5.07
CA THR A 38 41.12 18.96 3.88
C THR A 38 40.84 17.51 3.47
N ARG A 39 39.64 16.99 3.79
CA ARG A 39 39.17 15.69 3.31
C ARG A 39 38.02 15.85 2.32
N ARG A 40 38.33 15.48 1.08
CA ARG A 40 37.41 15.28 -0.05
C ARG A 40 36.37 14.20 0.33
N PRO A 41 35.05 14.49 0.38
CA PRO A 41 34.06 13.47 0.71
C PRO A 41 33.69 12.65 -0.53
N THR A 42 34.47 11.60 -0.81
CA THR A 42 34.09 10.52 -1.73
C THR A 42 33.45 9.37 -0.96
N SER A 43 32.13 9.43 -0.72
CA SER A 43 31.26 8.24 -0.60
C SER A 43 29.77 8.61 -0.47
N LEU A 44 28.92 7.78 -1.10
CA LEU A 44 27.47 7.65 -0.90
C LEU A 44 26.62 8.94 -0.86
N LYS A 45 26.41 9.56 -2.04
CA LYS A 45 25.07 10.09 -2.33
C LYS A 45 24.09 8.91 -2.46
N LYS A 46 23.30 8.61 -1.43
CA LYS A 46 21.98 7.99 -1.67
C LYS A 46 21.25 8.93 -2.63
N SER A 47 20.83 8.46 -3.79
CA SER A 47 20.14 9.34 -4.73
C SER A 47 18.84 9.81 -4.07
N GLU A 48 18.51 11.10 -4.13
CA GLU A 48 17.27 11.59 -3.52
C GLU A 48 16.02 11.01 -4.23
N GLU A 49 16.21 10.32 -5.37
CA GLU A 49 15.20 9.45 -5.95
C GLU A 49 14.91 8.22 -5.06
N GLN A 50 15.92 7.58 -4.46
CA GLN A 50 15.67 6.59 -3.41
C GLN A 50 14.91 7.21 -2.24
N VAL A 51 15.17 8.47 -1.88
CA VAL A 51 14.44 9.17 -0.80
C VAL A 51 12.97 9.41 -1.19
N LEU A 52 12.67 9.89 -2.40
CA LEU A 52 11.28 10.04 -2.85
C LEU A 52 10.56 8.68 -2.94
N SER A 53 11.25 7.69 -3.48
CA SER A 53 10.76 6.31 -3.63
C SER A 53 10.55 5.62 -2.28
N GLN A 54 11.38 5.94 -1.27
CA GLN A 54 11.23 5.53 0.12
C GLN A 54 10.11 6.28 0.82
N LYS A 55 9.95 7.60 0.63
CA LYS A 55 8.81 8.36 1.17
C LYS A 55 7.48 7.85 0.62
N LEU A 56 7.39 7.60 -0.70
CA LEU A 56 6.22 7.01 -1.36
C LEU A 56 5.87 5.62 -0.81
N THR A 57 6.87 4.78 -0.58
CA THR A 57 6.70 3.47 0.05
C THR A 57 6.38 3.60 1.54
N GLN A 58 6.98 4.54 2.28
CA GLN A 58 6.71 4.78 3.70
C GLN A 58 5.28 5.29 3.97
N LEU A 59 4.70 6.12 3.11
CA LEU A 59 3.29 6.48 3.23
C LEU A 59 2.36 5.28 2.99
N SER A 60 2.74 4.39 2.08
CA SER A 60 1.98 3.15 1.81
C SER A 60 2.15 2.12 2.96
N ILE A 61 3.29 2.14 3.64
CA ILE A 61 3.56 1.29 4.82
C ILE A 61 2.95 1.87 6.11
N THR A 62 2.94 3.19 6.33
CA THR A 62 2.39 3.78 7.57
C THR A 62 0.86 3.78 7.62
N THR A 63 0.17 3.51 6.51
CA THR A 63 -1.24 3.08 6.50
C THR A 63 -1.42 1.62 6.93
N ASN A 64 -0.40 0.77 6.79
CA ASN A 64 -0.37 -0.63 7.22
C ASN A 64 0.61 -0.83 8.40
N ASN A 65 0.22 -0.43 9.61
CA ASN A 65 0.91 -0.81 10.86
C ASN A 65 0.82 -2.33 11.18
N GLN A 66 0.37 -3.14 10.23
CA GLN A 66 0.73 -4.54 10.10
C GLN A 66 1.56 -4.70 8.82
N GLN A 67 2.89 -4.80 8.97
CA GLN A 67 3.70 -5.57 8.02
C GLN A 67 3.37 -7.06 8.20
N SER A 68 2.15 -7.45 7.85
CA SER A 68 1.88 -8.83 7.46
C SER A 68 2.44 -9.00 6.05
N THR A 69 3.14 -10.10 5.81
CA THR A 69 3.62 -10.46 4.47
C THR A 69 2.42 -10.93 3.63
N ALA A 70 1.62 -9.95 3.16
CA ALA A 70 0.30 -10.09 2.52
C ALA A 70 0.21 -10.98 1.25
N MET A 71 1.27 -11.72 0.92
CA MET A 71 1.35 -12.71 -0.15
C MET A 71 1.73 -14.12 0.33
N GLU A 72 2.24 -14.29 1.55
CA GLU A 72 2.22 -15.57 2.24
C GLU A 72 0.84 -15.79 2.87
N ASP A 73 0.22 -14.71 3.36
CA ASP A 73 -1.11 -14.70 3.98
C ASP A 73 -2.22 -15.30 3.09
N ILE A 74 -2.26 -15.07 1.78
CA ILE A 74 -3.35 -15.54 0.90
C ILE A 74 -3.54 -17.07 0.99
N ALA A 75 -2.44 -17.83 1.04
CA ALA A 75 -2.52 -19.29 1.12
C ALA A 75 -3.07 -19.77 2.47
N ASP A 76 -2.86 -19.00 3.54
CA ASP A 76 -3.34 -19.31 4.87
C ASP A 76 -4.75 -18.76 5.12
N GLU A 77 -5.12 -17.65 4.50
CA GLU A 77 -6.46 -17.05 4.48
C GLU A 77 -7.48 -17.90 3.70
N ILE A 78 -7.02 -18.63 2.67
CA ILE A 78 -7.80 -19.67 1.96
C ILE A 78 -7.93 -20.96 2.80
N LYS A 79 -6.95 -21.28 3.66
CA LYS A 79 -6.98 -22.47 4.53
C LYS A 79 -7.83 -22.25 5.78
N GLN A 80 -7.71 -21.08 6.41
CA GLN A 80 -8.43 -20.73 7.63
C GLN A 80 -9.91 -20.52 7.32
N ILE A 81 -10.77 -21.00 8.22
CA ILE A 81 -12.20 -20.70 8.19
C ILE A 81 -12.37 -19.47 9.08
N PRO A 82 -12.82 -18.31 8.56
CA PRO A 82 -12.92 -17.10 9.37
C PRO A 82 -14.00 -17.25 10.46
N ASP A 83 -13.83 -16.51 11.56
CA ASP A 83 -14.70 -16.63 12.73
C ASP A 83 -16.16 -16.27 12.46
N TYR A 84 -16.42 -15.38 11.50
CA TYR A 84 -17.78 -15.05 11.03
C TYR A 84 -18.44 -16.20 10.24
N LEU A 85 -17.70 -17.23 9.84
CA LEU A 85 -18.25 -18.51 9.35
C LEU A 85 -18.10 -19.62 10.39
N SER A 86 -17.79 -19.32 11.65
CA SER A 86 -17.70 -20.33 12.71
C SER A 86 -19.08 -20.91 13.07
N LYS A 87 -19.10 -22.12 13.66
CA LYS A 87 -20.32 -22.73 14.22
C LYS A 87 -20.87 -21.98 15.44
N ARG A 88 -20.11 -21.02 15.99
CA ARG A 88 -20.41 -20.29 17.22
C ARG A 88 -20.83 -18.84 16.97
N ASN A 89 -20.67 -18.34 15.73
CA ASN A 89 -21.02 -16.97 15.39
C ASN A 89 -22.54 -16.80 15.28
N GLU A 90 -23.11 -15.93 16.11
CA GLU A 90 -24.56 -15.72 16.19
C GLU A 90 -25.15 -15.11 14.91
N SER A 91 -24.46 -14.14 14.31
CA SER A 91 -24.86 -13.51 13.05
C SER A 91 -24.95 -14.54 11.91
N PHE A 92 -23.98 -15.44 11.82
CA PHE A 92 -24.01 -16.55 10.87
C PHE A 92 -25.15 -17.53 11.15
N ILE A 93 -25.39 -17.89 12.41
CA ILE A 93 -26.51 -18.74 12.82
C ILE A 93 -27.85 -18.09 12.45
N GLN A 94 -27.99 -16.77 12.65
CA GLN A 94 -29.18 -16.00 12.28
C GLN A 94 -29.40 -16.02 10.76
N MET A 95 -28.36 -15.73 9.96
CA MET A 95 -28.43 -15.80 8.49
C MET A 95 -28.84 -17.21 8.01
N ILE A 96 -28.25 -18.27 8.58
CA ILE A 96 -28.61 -19.66 8.26
C ILE A 96 -30.05 -19.98 8.64
N ASN A 97 -30.55 -19.47 9.79
CA ASN A 97 -31.94 -19.65 10.19
C ASN A 97 -32.90 -18.88 9.26
N GLN A 98 -32.55 -17.66 8.81
CA GLN A 98 -33.32 -16.90 7.82
C GLN A 98 -33.41 -17.65 6.48
N VAL A 99 -32.28 -18.18 6.01
CA VAL A 99 -32.21 -19.03 4.80
C VAL A 99 -33.15 -20.24 4.91
N ILE A 100 -33.16 -20.92 6.05
CA ILE A 100 -34.06 -22.06 6.30
C ILE A 100 -35.53 -21.58 6.32
N SER A 101 -35.86 -20.48 7.01
CA SER A 101 -37.24 -19.98 7.09
C SER A 101 -37.82 -19.51 5.75
N ILE A 102 -36.96 -18.99 4.85
CA ILE A 102 -37.37 -18.54 3.51
C ILE A 102 -37.62 -19.73 2.58
N THR A 103 -37.06 -20.90 2.87
CA THR A 103 -37.09 -22.05 1.97
C THR A 103 -38.02 -23.14 2.52
N ALA A 104 -39.32 -23.01 2.20
CA ALA A 104 -40.44 -23.77 2.79
C ALA A 104 -40.32 -25.31 2.81
N ASN A 105 -39.39 -25.90 2.05
CA ASN A 105 -39.16 -27.34 1.96
C ASN A 105 -37.97 -27.86 2.80
N LEU A 106 -37.26 -27.00 3.53
CA LEU A 106 -36.06 -27.37 4.29
C LEU A 106 -36.35 -27.62 5.77
N ALA A 107 -36.29 -28.88 6.18
CA ALA A 107 -36.35 -29.25 7.59
C ALA A 107 -35.15 -28.66 8.37
N THR A 108 -35.43 -28.04 9.51
CA THR A 108 -34.43 -27.40 10.40
C THR A 108 -33.61 -28.46 11.16
N THR A 109 -32.74 -29.18 10.46
CA THR A 109 -31.88 -30.22 11.05
C THR A 109 -30.44 -29.73 11.25
N ASN A 110 -29.73 -30.36 12.20
CA ASN A 110 -28.29 -30.13 12.36
C ASN A 110 -27.47 -30.55 11.13
N LYS A 111 -27.98 -31.47 10.30
CA LYS A 111 -27.39 -31.84 9.00
C LYS A 111 -27.51 -30.67 8.02
N THR A 112 -28.72 -30.13 7.85
CA THR A 112 -29.01 -28.95 7.01
C THR A 112 -28.09 -27.77 7.32
N LYS A 113 -27.97 -27.41 8.61
CA LYS A 113 -27.10 -26.30 9.06
C LYS A 113 -25.62 -26.57 8.78
N LYS A 114 -25.16 -27.82 8.90
CA LYS A 114 -23.78 -28.23 8.58
C LYS A 114 -23.49 -28.14 7.08
N GLU A 115 -24.45 -28.52 6.23
CA GLU A 115 -24.32 -28.49 4.77
C GLU A 115 -24.32 -27.05 4.23
N LEU A 116 -25.26 -26.21 4.68
CA LEU A 116 -25.26 -24.78 4.36
C LEU A 116 -23.97 -24.08 4.81
N ARG A 117 -23.40 -24.47 5.96
CA ARG A 117 -22.09 -23.97 6.41
C ARG A 117 -20.95 -24.41 5.49
N GLN A 118 -20.96 -25.64 4.97
CA GLN A 118 -19.96 -26.09 3.99
C GLN A 118 -20.06 -25.29 2.69
N ILE A 119 -21.27 -25.04 2.21
CA ILE A 119 -21.53 -24.21 1.02
C ILE A 119 -21.01 -22.78 1.23
N ALA A 120 -21.31 -22.15 2.38
CA ALA A 120 -20.81 -20.81 2.71
C ALA A 120 -19.27 -20.74 2.75
N ILE A 121 -18.60 -21.76 3.31
CA ILE A 121 -17.14 -21.84 3.30
C ILE A 121 -16.59 -21.96 1.87
N LEU A 122 -17.25 -22.72 0.99
CA LEU A 122 -16.83 -22.83 -0.42
C LEU A 122 -17.01 -21.51 -1.18
N ILE A 123 -18.15 -20.82 -1.01
CA ILE A 123 -18.37 -19.48 -1.57
C ILE A 123 -17.28 -18.51 -1.10
N TYR A 124 -16.98 -18.47 0.21
CA TYR A 124 -15.90 -17.65 0.76
C TYR A 124 -14.55 -17.92 0.09
N LYS A 125 -14.14 -19.18 -0.02
CA LYS A 125 -12.86 -19.54 -0.65
C LYS A 125 -12.80 -19.13 -2.12
N ILE A 126 -13.90 -19.35 -2.86
CA ILE A 126 -14.02 -18.92 -4.26
C ILE A 126 -13.85 -17.40 -4.37
N MET A 127 -14.53 -16.62 -3.51
CA MET A 127 -14.45 -15.16 -3.52
C MET A 127 -13.05 -14.63 -3.13
N VAL A 128 -12.40 -15.20 -2.11
CA VAL A 128 -11.02 -14.83 -1.72
C VAL A 128 -10.03 -15.13 -2.85
N ILE A 129 -10.15 -16.29 -3.50
CA ILE A 129 -9.31 -16.64 -4.66
C ILE A 129 -9.57 -15.69 -5.83
N GLN A 130 -10.82 -15.34 -6.14
CA GLN A 130 -11.15 -14.38 -7.21
C GLN A 130 -10.55 -12.99 -6.93
N ILE A 131 -10.67 -12.48 -5.69
CA ILE A 131 -10.07 -11.22 -5.26
C ILE A 131 -8.55 -11.29 -5.40
N SER A 132 -7.91 -12.33 -4.87
CA SER A 132 -6.46 -12.56 -4.99
C SER A 132 -6.00 -12.65 -6.45
N ASN A 133 -6.71 -13.39 -7.29
CA ASN A 133 -6.38 -13.58 -8.70
C ASN A 133 -6.39 -12.25 -9.48
N SER A 134 -7.30 -11.32 -9.13
CA SER A 134 -7.33 -9.97 -9.73
C SER A 134 -6.04 -9.18 -9.46
N LEU A 135 -5.47 -9.32 -8.25
CA LEU A 135 -4.21 -8.69 -7.87
C LEU A 135 -3.00 -9.35 -8.55
N TRP A 136 -2.90 -10.68 -8.53
CA TRP A 136 -1.83 -11.42 -9.23
C TRP A 136 -1.85 -11.18 -10.74
N THR A 137 -3.04 -11.08 -11.34
CA THR A 137 -3.22 -10.71 -12.76
C THR A 137 -2.76 -9.27 -13.02
N THR A 138 -2.98 -8.35 -12.08
CA THR A 138 -2.49 -6.96 -12.16
C THR A 138 -0.96 -6.91 -12.11
N TYR A 139 -0.30 -7.67 -11.23
CA TYR A 139 1.16 -7.78 -11.23
C TYR A 139 1.70 -8.34 -12.55
N LEU A 140 1.06 -9.38 -13.11
CA LEU A 140 1.45 -9.93 -14.42
C LEU A 140 1.33 -8.89 -15.53
N LYS A 141 0.18 -8.19 -15.63
CA LYS A 141 -0.04 -7.13 -16.63
C LYS A 141 0.97 -5.99 -16.50
N SER A 142 1.36 -5.62 -15.28
CA SER A 142 2.42 -4.63 -15.02
C SER A 142 3.77 -5.08 -15.58
N GLY A 143 4.16 -6.32 -15.28
CA GLY A 143 5.39 -6.91 -15.81
C GLY A 143 5.38 -7.17 -17.31
N MET A 144 4.24 -7.47 -17.92
CA MET A 144 4.08 -7.63 -19.37
C MET A 144 3.97 -6.28 -20.13
N GLY A 145 3.90 -5.14 -19.44
CA GLY A 145 3.70 -3.83 -20.07
C GLY A 145 2.30 -3.62 -20.65
N GLN A 146 1.32 -4.38 -20.17
CA GLN A 146 -0.10 -4.39 -20.56
C GLN A 146 -1.00 -3.62 -19.58
N LEU A 147 -0.40 -2.87 -18.65
CA LEU A 147 -1.11 -2.15 -17.58
C LEU A 147 -1.48 -0.71 -17.95
N ILE A 148 -1.18 -0.28 -19.18
CA ILE A 148 -1.66 1.00 -19.73
C ILE A 148 -3.17 0.90 -19.80
N ILE A 149 -3.85 1.66 -18.93
CA ILE A 149 -5.31 1.74 -18.91
C ILE A 149 -5.74 2.39 -20.23
N GLN A 150 -6.83 1.91 -20.83
CA GLN A 150 -7.54 2.62 -21.90
C GLN A 150 -8.25 3.88 -21.33
N SER A 151 -7.48 4.81 -20.79
CA SER A 151 -7.96 6.16 -20.51
C SER A 151 -8.26 6.84 -21.85
N LYS A 152 -9.36 7.61 -21.90
CA LYS A 152 -9.73 8.38 -23.11
C LYS A 152 -8.70 9.44 -23.49
N GLU A 153 -7.78 9.76 -22.57
CA GLU A 153 -6.53 10.47 -22.84
C GLU A 153 -5.54 9.50 -23.51
N GLN A 154 -5.44 9.60 -24.84
CA GLN A 154 -4.42 8.92 -25.64
C GLN A 154 -3.03 9.48 -25.32
N VAL A 155 -2.43 8.98 -24.24
CA VAL A 155 -0.98 9.06 -24.10
C VAL A 155 -0.39 8.02 -25.04
N ASN A 156 0.37 8.45 -26.05
CA ASN A 156 1.16 7.58 -26.94
C ASN A 156 2.39 6.99 -26.20
N CYS A 157 2.17 6.54 -24.97
CA CYS A 157 3.20 5.87 -24.19
C CYS A 157 3.55 4.55 -24.86
N LEU A 158 4.84 4.18 -24.85
CA LEU A 158 5.29 2.93 -25.43
C LEU A 158 4.58 1.75 -24.78
N THR A 159 3.71 1.11 -25.56
CA THR A 159 3.22 -0.24 -25.30
C THR A 159 4.43 -1.18 -25.12
N ASN A 160 4.37 -2.07 -24.12
CA ASN A 160 5.41 -3.04 -23.74
C ASN A 160 6.55 -2.54 -22.82
N LEU A 161 6.28 -1.57 -21.94
CA LEU A 161 7.21 -1.25 -20.84
C LEU A 161 7.09 -2.27 -19.69
N HIS A 162 8.05 -3.21 -19.60
CA HIS A 162 8.11 -4.24 -18.56
C HIS A 162 8.44 -3.68 -17.17
N ILE A 163 7.43 -3.21 -16.43
CA ILE A 163 7.60 -2.55 -15.12
C ILE A 163 7.08 -3.48 -14.01
N TRP A 164 8.01 -4.18 -13.36
CA TRP A 164 7.71 -5.03 -12.20
C TRP A 164 7.57 -4.21 -10.91
N PRO A 165 6.44 -4.32 -10.17
CA PRO A 165 6.27 -3.65 -8.88
C PRO A 165 7.32 -4.08 -7.84
N LYS A 166 7.67 -3.16 -6.93
CA LYS A 166 8.74 -3.35 -5.94
C LYS A 166 8.52 -4.59 -5.06
N GLU A 167 7.28 -4.85 -4.67
CA GLU A 167 6.90 -5.95 -3.79
C GLU A 167 7.29 -7.30 -4.39
N ILE A 168 7.02 -7.50 -5.69
CA ILE A 168 7.44 -8.70 -6.43
C ILE A 168 8.96 -8.83 -6.45
N LYS A 169 9.68 -7.73 -6.70
CA LYS A 169 11.16 -7.72 -6.67
C LYS A 169 11.68 -8.13 -5.29
N SER A 170 11.14 -7.55 -4.23
CA SER A 170 11.49 -7.88 -2.84
C SER A 170 11.24 -9.35 -2.51
N ILE A 171 10.09 -9.92 -2.92
CA ILE A 171 9.76 -11.33 -2.67
C ILE A 171 10.73 -12.28 -3.37
N ILE A 172 11.08 -12.03 -4.63
CA ILE A 172 12.04 -12.88 -5.36
C ILE A 172 13.44 -12.80 -4.76
N ILE A 173 13.87 -11.60 -4.34
CA ILE A 173 15.15 -11.40 -3.63
C ILE A 173 15.15 -12.17 -2.29
N GLN A 174 14.08 -12.05 -1.49
CA GLN A 174 13.95 -12.76 -0.21
C GLN A 174 13.93 -14.28 -0.37
N LYS A 175 13.27 -14.80 -1.41
CA LYS A 175 13.20 -16.24 -1.71
C LYS A 175 14.50 -16.85 -2.24
N SER A 176 15.60 -16.09 -2.20
CA SER A 176 16.97 -16.60 -2.39
C SER A 176 17.19 -17.35 -3.71
N ILE A 177 16.41 -17.00 -4.74
CA ILE A 177 16.67 -17.46 -6.11
C ILE A 177 17.99 -16.80 -6.53
N LYS A 178 19.08 -17.57 -6.49
CA LYS A 178 20.40 -17.11 -6.95
C LYS A 178 20.26 -16.63 -8.38
N MET A 179 20.38 -15.31 -8.59
CA MET A 179 20.29 -14.66 -9.90
C MET A 179 21.57 -14.93 -10.72
N ASN A 180 21.74 -16.20 -11.09
CA ASN A 180 22.79 -16.68 -12.00
C ASN A 180 22.28 -16.76 -13.45
N THR A 181 21.02 -16.39 -13.71
CA THR A 181 20.39 -16.40 -15.04
C THR A 181 20.29 -14.98 -15.60
N THR A 182 20.62 -14.83 -16.89
CA THR A 182 20.75 -13.55 -17.60
C THR A 182 19.42 -12.82 -17.87
N ASN A 183 18.28 -13.35 -17.38
CA ASN A 183 16.94 -12.90 -17.74
C ASN A 183 16.04 -12.74 -16.51
N GLU A 184 16.19 -11.64 -15.76
CA GLU A 184 15.34 -11.34 -14.60
C GLU A 184 13.83 -11.38 -14.92
N ASN A 185 13.46 -10.92 -16.13
CA ASN A 185 12.06 -10.82 -16.56
C ASN A 185 11.35 -12.18 -16.56
N GLU A 186 12.04 -13.21 -17.03
CA GLU A 186 11.54 -14.58 -17.06
C GLU A 186 11.37 -15.18 -15.65
N ILE A 187 12.23 -14.81 -14.69
CA ILE A 187 12.08 -15.21 -13.28
C ILE A 187 10.78 -14.62 -12.71
N TYR A 188 10.52 -13.33 -12.92
CA TYR A 188 9.29 -12.67 -12.47
C TYR A 188 8.03 -13.27 -13.14
N MET A 189 8.08 -13.49 -14.47
CA MET A 189 6.99 -14.12 -15.24
C MET A 189 6.69 -15.53 -14.72
N ASN A 190 7.70 -16.38 -14.56
CA ASN A 190 7.52 -17.76 -14.10
C ASN A 190 7.00 -17.82 -12.64
N PHE A 191 7.50 -16.95 -11.76
CA PHE A 191 7.02 -16.88 -10.38
C PHE A 191 5.53 -16.51 -10.30
N ILE A 192 5.10 -15.48 -11.02
CA ILE A 192 3.69 -15.04 -11.02
C ILE A 192 2.80 -16.01 -11.80
N GLY A 193 3.28 -16.56 -12.92
CA GLY A 193 2.57 -17.59 -13.68
C GLY A 193 2.28 -18.84 -12.85
N ASN A 194 3.27 -19.31 -12.09
CA ASN A 194 3.07 -20.42 -11.14
C ASN A 194 2.05 -20.10 -10.05
N LYS A 195 2.04 -18.86 -9.51
CA LYS A 195 1.05 -18.44 -8.51
C LYS A 195 -0.36 -18.32 -9.07
N LEU A 196 -0.51 -17.81 -10.29
CA LEU A 196 -1.79 -17.75 -11.00
C LEU A 196 -2.32 -19.15 -11.31
N HIS A 197 -1.45 -20.07 -11.75
CA HIS A 197 -1.82 -21.47 -11.99
C HIS A 197 -2.22 -22.21 -10.71
N GLU A 198 -1.54 -21.96 -9.58
CA GLU A 198 -1.95 -22.49 -8.27
C GLU A 198 -3.34 -22.01 -7.86
N LEU A 199 -3.62 -20.70 -8.00
CA LEU A 199 -4.94 -20.12 -7.69
C LEU A 199 -6.05 -20.63 -8.61
N ASP A 200 -5.79 -20.76 -9.91
CA ASP A 200 -6.76 -21.29 -10.89
C ASP A 200 -7.10 -22.76 -10.63
N ASN A 201 -6.12 -23.59 -10.25
CA ASN A 201 -6.37 -24.98 -9.84
C ASN A 201 -7.19 -25.07 -8.55
N GLN A 202 -6.89 -24.25 -7.54
CA GLN A 202 -7.70 -24.16 -6.32
C GLN A 202 -9.13 -23.65 -6.60
N LEU A 203 -9.28 -22.67 -7.49
CA LEU A 203 -10.58 -22.15 -7.92
C LEU A 203 -11.43 -23.24 -8.56
N LYS A 204 -10.86 -23.97 -9.53
CA LYS A 204 -11.51 -25.11 -10.20
C LYS A 204 -11.90 -26.21 -9.22
N GLN A 205 -11.02 -26.54 -8.28
CA GLN A 205 -11.33 -27.51 -7.23
C GLN A 205 -12.54 -27.06 -6.39
N TYR A 206 -12.52 -25.86 -5.81
CA TYR A 206 -13.61 -25.40 -4.96
C TYR A 206 -14.92 -25.16 -5.74
N GLN A 207 -14.86 -24.76 -7.01
CA GLN A 207 -16.02 -24.71 -7.90
C GLN A 207 -16.61 -26.10 -8.16
N ALA A 208 -15.77 -27.13 -8.36
CA ALA A 208 -16.24 -28.51 -8.51
C ALA A 208 -16.87 -29.05 -7.21
N GLU A 209 -16.23 -28.83 -6.05
CA GLU A 209 -16.78 -29.18 -4.73
C GLU A 209 -18.10 -28.45 -4.45
N PHE A 210 -18.19 -27.16 -4.80
CA PHE A 210 -19.42 -26.37 -4.70
C PHE A 210 -20.54 -26.92 -5.58
N ASN A 211 -20.26 -27.19 -6.86
CA ASN A 211 -21.22 -27.77 -7.80
C ASN A 211 -21.74 -29.14 -7.32
N GLN A 212 -20.87 -30.00 -6.80
CA GLN A 212 -21.29 -31.27 -6.18
C GLN A 212 -22.15 -31.05 -4.94
N LYS A 213 -21.83 -30.05 -4.10
CA LYS A 213 -22.60 -29.72 -2.89
C LYS A 213 -23.98 -29.16 -3.19
N ILE A 214 -24.12 -28.22 -4.13
CA ILE A 214 -25.42 -27.64 -4.46
C ILE A 214 -26.33 -28.67 -5.14
N ASN A 215 -25.79 -29.52 -6.01
CA ASN A 215 -26.55 -30.59 -6.68
C ASN A 215 -27.02 -31.70 -5.73
N SER A 216 -26.35 -31.89 -4.59
CA SER A 216 -26.75 -32.85 -3.55
C SER A 216 -27.59 -32.21 -2.42
N PHE A 217 -27.71 -30.88 -2.38
CA PHE A 217 -28.48 -30.16 -1.37
C PHE A 217 -29.92 -29.91 -1.83
N GLN A 218 -30.84 -30.72 -1.32
CA GLN A 218 -32.27 -30.59 -1.64
C GLN A 218 -32.81 -29.20 -1.22
N GLY A 219 -33.37 -28.47 -2.18
CA GLY A 219 -33.88 -27.12 -1.95
C GLY A 219 -32.83 -26.01 -2.10
N TYR A 220 -31.65 -26.28 -2.68
CA TYR A 220 -30.76 -25.20 -3.10
C TYR A 220 -31.44 -24.29 -4.14
N THR A 221 -31.29 -22.97 -4.00
CA THR A 221 -31.87 -21.99 -4.94
C THR A 221 -30.91 -20.81 -5.15
N LEU A 222 -31.06 -20.10 -6.27
CA LEU A 222 -30.29 -18.88 -6.54
C LEU A 222 -30.50 -17.81 -5.45
N LYS A 223 -31.71 -17.70 -4.88
CA LYS A 223 -32.01 -16.78 -3.78
C LYS A 223 -31.22 -17.13 -2.50
N LEU A 224 -31.09 -18.42 -2.22
CA LEU A 224 -30.28 -18.92 -1.09
C LEU A 224 -28.79 -18.63 -1.31
N GLN A 225 -28.29 -18.83 -2.53
CA GLN A 225 -26.93 -18.47 -2.91
C GLN A 225 -26.67 -16.97 -2.70
N GLN A 226 -27.54 -16.10 -3.23
CA GLN A 226 -27.43 -14.64 -3.11
C GLN A 226 -27.42 -14.15 -1.66
N LEU A 227 -28.20 -14.78 -0.76
CA LEU A 227 -28.17 -14.45 0.68
C LEU A 227 -26.82 -14.77 1.32
N ILE A 228 -26.26 -15.95 1.01
CA ILE A 228 -24.96 -16.38 1.53
C ILE A 228 -23.82 -15.53 0.93
N GLU A 229 -23.85 -15.27 -0.37
CA GLU A 229 -22.91 -14.38 -1.07
C GLU A 229 -22.94 -12.96 -0.50
N THR A 230 -24.13 -12.39 -0.28
CA THR A 230 -24.28 -11.04 0.31
C THR A 230 -23.67 -10.97 1.70
N TYR A 231 -23.97 -11.96 2.55
CA TYR A 231 -23.40 -12.06 3.89
C TYR A 231 -21.87 -12.15 3.87
N ILE A 232 -21.32 -13.01 3.01
CA ILE A 232 -19.87 -13.18 2.86
C ILE A 232 -19.24 -11.90 2.29
N GLN A 233 -19.87 -11.23 1.32
CA GLN A 233 -19.36 -10.02 0.70
C GLN A 233 -19.30 -8.84 1.67
N GLN A 234 -20.26 -8.72 2.59
CA GLN A 234 -20.22 -7.74 3.68
C GLN A 234 -19.01 -7.98 4.59
N ASN A 235 -18.77 -9.22 5.02
CA ASN A 235 -17.64 -9.58 5.88
C ASN A 235 -16.28 -9.52 5.15
N LEU A 236 -16.23 -9.77 3.84
CA LEU A 236 -15.04 -9.62 2.99
C LEU A 236 -14.75 -8.18 2.55
N SER A 237 -15.60 -7.21 2.90
CA SER A 237 -15.50 -5.83 2.39
C SER A 237 -14.15 -5.16 2.69
N SER A 238 -13.61 -5.33 3.90
CA SER A 238 -12.29 -4.79 4.28
C SER A 238 -11.15 -5.43 3.46
N TYR A 239 -11.16 -6.75 3.32
CA TYR A 239 -10.15 -7.48 2.54
C TYR A 239 -10.17 -7.07 1.07
N ARG A 240 -11.36 -7.07 0.46
CA ARG A 240 -11.60 -6.59 -0.90
C ARG A 240 -11.06 -5.16 -1.10
N MET A 241 -11.38 -4.25 -0.19
CA MET A 241 -10.96 -2.85 -0.27
C MET A 241 -9.43 -2.70 -0.22
N GLU A 242 -8.73 -3.47 0.61
CA GLU A 242 -7.27 -3.45 0.66
C GLU A 242 -6.64 -3.96 -0.65
N ILE A 243 -7.19 -5.04 -1.21
CA ILE A 243 -6.72 -5.61 -2.49
C ILE A 243 -7.00 -4.68 -3.66
N GLU A 244 -8.19 -4.08 -3.73
CA GLU A 244 -8.57 -3.08 -4.74
C GLU A 244 -7.65 -1.84 -4.64
N HIS A 245 -7.34 -1.37 -3.43
CA HIS A 245 -6.38 -0.28 -3.23
C HIS A 245 -4.95 -0.63 -3.69
N LYS A 246 -4.46 -1.84 -3.41
CA LYS A 246 -3.15 -2.32 -3.92
C LYS A 246 -3.13 -2.33 -5.45
N ILE A 247 -4.21 -2.75 -6.10
CA ILE A 247 -4.35 -2.70 -7.57
C ILE A 247 -4.26 -1.25 -8.08
N GLU A 248 -4.99 -0.31 -7.48
CA GLU A 248 -4.91 1.12 -7.84
C GLU A 248 -3.48 1.67 -7.69
N LEU A 249 -2.78 1.34 -6.60
CA LEU A 249 -1.38 1.76 -6.40
C LEU A 249 -0.44 1.20 -7.48
N ILE A 250 -0.59 -0.07 -7.88
CA ILE A 250 0.19 -0.66 -8.98
C ILE A 250 -0.07 0.10 -10.28
N HIS A 251 -1.33 0.46 -10.58
CA HIS A 251 -1.65 1.29 -11.74
C HIS A 251 -0.97 2.65 -11.68
N TYR A 252 -1.03 3.40 -10.58
CA TYR A 252 -0.36 4.69 -10.48
C TYR A 252 1.18 4.57 -10.55
N ASP A 253 1.77 3.60 -9.85
CA ASP A 253 3.22 3.38 -9.86
C ASP A 253 3.74 2.96 -11.25
N TYR A 254 2.96 2.20 -12.02
CA TYR A 254 3.26 1.89 -13.42
C TYR A 254 3.25 3.16 -14.28
N HIS A 255 2.17 3.96 -14.25
CA HIS A 255 2.05 5.16 -15.10
C HIS A 255 3.11 6.22 -14.77
N ILE A 256 3.40 6.44 -13.48
CA ILE A 256 4.45 7.39 -13.03
C ILE A 256 5.85 6.94 -13.51
N GLN A 257 6.12 5.63 -13.57
CA GLN A 257 7.36 5.08 -14.09
C GLN A 257 7.41 5.07 -15.62
N ALA A 258 6.30 4.80 -16.30
CA ALA A 258 6.21 4.84 -17.76
C ALA A 258 6.49 6.27 -18.29
N LEU A 259 5.81 7.28 -17.73
CA LEU A 259 6.05 8.69 -18.03
C LEU A 259 7.48 9.13 -17.71
N LYS A 260 8.09 8.58 -16.64
CA LYS A 260 9.52 8.79 -16.36
C LYS A 260 10.37 8.25 -17.53
N LEU A 261 10.19 6.98 -17.91
CA LEU A 261 11.02 6.33 -18.94
C LEU A 261 10.88 7.03 -20.30
N GLU A 262 9.66 7.40 -20.69
CA GLU A 262 9.39 8.16 -21.91
C GLU A 262 10.07 9.53 -21.91
N TYR A 263 10.09 10.22 -20.77
CA TYR A 263 10.87 11.46 -20.61
C TYR A 263 12.37 11.25 -20.81
N TYR A 264 12.96 10.16 -20.28
CA TYR A 264 14.39 9.86 -20.50
C TYR A 264 14.73 9.48 -21.95
N GLN A 265 13.77 8.98 -22.73
CA GLN A 265 13.96 8.70 -24.16
C GLN A 265 14.10 9.97 -25.00
N GLN A 266 13.57 11.11 -24.52
CA GLN A 266 13.83 12.43 -25.10
C GLN A 266 15.28 12.92 -24.88
N LYS A 267 16.14 12.10 -24.26
CA LYS A 267 17.55 12.36 -23.94
C LYS A 267 17.76 13.71 -23.21
N PRO A 268 17.06 13.94 -22.08
CA PRO A 268 17.24 15.15 -21.28
C PRO A 268 18.70 15.31 -20.86
N ASN A 269 19.18 16.56 -20.82
CA ASN A 269 20.45 16.90 -20.19
C ASN A 269 20.34 16.81 -18.64
N GLU A 270 21.43 17.00 -17.91
CA GLU A 270 21.41 16.94 -16.43
C GLU A 270 20.53 18.03 -15.78
N TYR A 271 20.50 19.25 -16.34
CA TYR A 271 19.65 20.34 -15.84
C TYR A 271 18.16 19.96 -15.93
N GLN A 272 17.73 19.44 -17.08
CA GLN A 272 16.36 19.00 -17.35
C GLN A 272 15.96 17.82 -16.46
N LYS A 273 16.86 16.85 -16.24
CA LYS A 273 16.66 15.76 -15.25
C LYS A 273 16.45 16.31 -13.84
N GLN A 274 17.28 17.26 -13.42
CA GLN A 274 17.17 17.90 -12.10
C GLN A 274 15.86 18.69 -11.95
N LEU A 275 15.45 19.41 -13.00
CA LEU A 275 14.24 20.21 -13.05
C LEU A 275 12.97 19.34 -12.92
N MET A 276 12.84 18.27 -13.72
CA MET A 276 11.75 17.30 -13.58
C MET A 276 11.70 16.73 -12.15
N LYS A 277 12.87 16.38 -11.58
CA LYS A 277 12.97 15.81 -10.24
C LYS A 277 12.51 16.80 -9.17
N GLN A 278 13.01 18.03 -9.18
CA GLN A 278 12.62 19.09 -8.26
C GLN A 278 11.10 19.31 -8.28
N LEU A 279 10.51 19.42 -9.47
CA LEU A 279 9.09 19.65 -9.62
C LEU A 279 8.25 18.47 -9.11
N CYS A 280 8.65 17.22 -9.41
CA CYS A 280 8.00 16.03 -8.85
C CYS A 280 8.10 15.98 -7.32
N CYS A 281 9.23 16.40 -6.73
CA CYS A 281 9.39 16.51 -5.27
C CYS A 281 8.44 17.58 -4.68
N SER A 282 8.40 18.79 -5.26
CA SER A 282 7.52 19.84 -4.76
C SER A 282 6.04 19.51 -4.96
N LYS A 283 5.67 18.79 -6.03
CA LYS A 283 4.31 18.30 -6.24
C LYS A 283 3.88 17.30 -5.16
N TYR A 284 4.78 16.39 -4.82
CA TYR A 284 4.59 15.39 -3.77
C TYR A 284 4.36 16.06 -2.41
N GLU A 285 5.18 17.06 -2.05
CA GLU A 285 5.01 17.85 -0.81
C GLU A 285 3.70 18.66 -0.80
N GLN A 286 3.32 19.29 -1.92
CA GLN A 286 2.07 20.03 -2.09
C GLN A 286 0.83 19.15 -1.85
N GLU A 287 0.75 17.98 -2.50
CA GLU A 287 -0.45 17.14 -2.39
C GLU A 287 -0.52 16.41 -1.04
N ILE A 288 0.61 16.06 -0.41
CA ILE A 288 0.59 15.50 0.96
C ILE A 288 0.07 16.52 1.96
N THR A 289 0.67 17.71 2.03
CA THR A 289 0.28 18.74 3.02
C THR A 289 -1.18 19.15 2.85
N LYS A 290 -1.69 19.15 1.61
CA LYS A 290 -3.11 19.32 1.31
C LYS A 290 -3.97 18.17 1.83
N GLN A 291 -3.63 16.90 1.55
CA GLN A 291 -4.43 15.78 2.05
C GLN A 291 -4.34 15.61 3.58
N GLU A 292 -3.24 15.99 4.21
CA GLU A 292 -3.09 16.05 5.67
C GLU A 292 -3.98 17.13 6.28
N PHE A 293 -4.04 18.31 5.66
CA PHE A 293 -4.96 19.39 6.03
C PHE A 293 -6.43 18.96 5.89
N ASP A 294 -6.80 18.36 4.75
CA ASP A 294 -8.16 17.86 4.49
C ASP A 294 -8.56 16.78 5.52
N LEU A 295 -7.65 15.87 5.87
CA LEU A 295 -7.87 14.83 6.89
C LEU A 295 -8.02 15.43 8.30
N LEU A 296 -7.17 16.39 8.67
CA LEU A 296 -7.25 17.08 9.96
C LEU A 296 -8.59 17.84 10.11
N GLN A 297 -9.03 18.51 9.04
CA GLN A 297 -10.33 19.19 9.00
C GLN A 297 -11.49 18.20 9.21
N GLN A 298 -11.44 17.02 8.57
CA GLN A 298 -12.45 15.96 8.77
C GLN A 298 -12.45 15.44 10.22
N GLN A 299 -11.28 15.20 10.81
CA GLN A 299 -11.15 14.75 12.20
C GLN A 299 -11.71 15.79 13.19
N ILE A 300 -11.39 17.07 13.01
CA ILE A 300 -11.91 18.15 13.86
C ILE A 300 -13.42 18.29 13.72
N ASN A 301 -13.97 18.17 12.50
CA ASN A 301 -15.41 18.17 12.27
C ASN A 301 -16.10 16.99 12.96
N TYR A 302 -15.47 15.80 12.96
CA TYR A 302 -15.96 14.62 13.66
C TYR A 302 -16.00 14.81 15.19
N TYR A 303 -14.91 15.28 15.80
CA TYR A 303 -14.85 15.53 17.26
C TYR A 303 -15.74 16.69 17.75
N ASN A 304 -16.15 17.58 16.83
CA ASN A 304 -17.12 18.64 17.10
C ASN A 304 -18.58 18.25 16.78
N SER A 305 -18.82 17.03 16.30
CA SER A 305 -20.18 16.51 16.05
C SER A 305 -20.94 16.30 17.37
N PRO A 306 -22.25 16.64 17.46
CA PRO A 306 -23.04 16.45 18.69
C PRO A 306 -23.03 15.03 19.24
N CYS A 307 -22.93 14.01 18.37
CA CYS A 307 -22.90 12.59 18.75
C CYS A 307 -21.56 12.14 19.36
N GLN A 308 -20.52 12.97 19.28
CA GLN A 308 -19.20 12.80 19.92
C GLN A 308 -19.12 13.70 21.18
N SER A 309 -20.25 13.78 21.92
CA SER A 309 -20.39 14.65 23.09
C SER A 309 -19.33 14.34 24.15
N PHE A 310 -19.15 15.29 25.07
CA PHE A 310 -18.21 15.19 26.19
C PHE A 310 -18.43 13.95 27.09
N GLU A 311 -19.58 13.28 26.95
CA GLU A 311 -19.98 12.08 27.70
C GLU A 311 -19.15 10.85 27.33
N CYS A 312 -18.59 10.78 26.12
CA CYS A 312 -17.66 9.72 25.73
C CYS A 312 -16.21 9.93 26.23
N SER A 313 -15.94 11.04 26.92
CA SER A 313 -14.62 11.28 27.51
C SER A 313 -14.55 10.71 28.93
N SER A 314 -13.48 9.96 29.24
CA SER A 314 -13.17 9.45 30.59
C SER A 314 -12.99 10.58 31.63
N LEU A 315 -12.77 11.81 31.16
CA LEU A 315 -12.74 13.04 31.94
C LEU A 315 -14.07 13.33 32.68
N SER A 316 -15.18 12.75 32.23
CA SER A 316 -16.48 12.79 32.94
C SER A 316 -16.50 12.00 34.25
N GLN A 317 -15.50 11.15 34.51
CA GLN A 317 -15.39 10.29 35.70
C GLN A 317 -14.23 10.70 36.64
N SER A 318 -13.99 12.01 36.81
CA SER A 318 -13.07 12.47 37.87
C SER A 318 -13.62 12.08 39.26
N GLU A 319 -12.98 11.09 39.90
CA GLU A 319 -13.32 10.64 41.26
C GLU A 319 -13.35 11.81 42.27
N LEU A 320 -12.48 12.79 42.08
CA LEU A 320 -12.43 14.04 42.85
C LEU A 320 -13.75 14.82 42.76
N ILE A 321 -14.29 15.06 41.56
CA ILE A 321 -15.57 15.77 41.39
C ILE A 321 -16.73 14.93 41.94
N ASN A 322 -16.70 13.61 41.73
CA ASN A 322 -17.74 12.71 42.21
C ASN A 322 -17.76 12.58 43.75
N SER A 323 -16.63 12.79 44.43
CA SER A 323 -16.51 12.80 45.89
C SER A 323 -17.17 14.00 46.58
N ILE A 324 -17.50 15.06 45.84
CA ILE A 324 -18.14 16.27 46.37
C ILE A 324 -19.57 15.94 46.81
N ARG A 325 -19.85 16.11 48.11
CA ARG A 325 -21.15 15.81 48.73
C ARG A 325 -22.25 16.80 48.35
N ASP A 326 -21.91 18.07 48.17
CA ASP A 326 -22.87 19.11 47.76
C ASP A 326 -23.19 18.97 46.27
N SER A 327 -24.46 18.71 45.95
CA SER A 327 -24.92 18.48 44.58
C SER A 327 -24.82 19.72 43.69
N ASN A 328 -24.99 20.92 44.26
CA ASN A 328 -25.00 22.18 43.51
C ASN A 328 -23.58 22.59 43.17
N ILE A 329 -22.67 22.59 44.16
CA ILE A 329 -21.24 22.87 43.96
C ILE A 329 -20.64 21.86 42.97
N ARG A 330 -21.00 20.57 43.09
CA ARG A 330 -20.56 19.53 42.15
C ARG A 330 -21.02 19.80 40.71
N GLN A 331 -22.28 20.17 40.50
CA GLN A 331 -22.79 20.48 39.17
C GLN A 331 -22.18 21.77 38.60
N GLU A 332 -21.97 22.79 39.43
CA GLU A 332 -21.32 24.03 38.99
C GLU A 332 -19.89 23.78 38.53
N LEU A 333 -19.06 23.10 39.34
CA LEU A 333 -17.69 22.74 38.98
C LEU A 333 -17.63 21.84 37.74
N LEU A 334 -18.55 20.88 37.60
CA LEU A 334 -18.64 20.02 36.42
C LEU A 334 -18.98 20.82 35.15
N ASN A 335 -19.85 21.83 35.25
CA ASN A 335 -20.17 22.73 34.14
C ASN A 335 -19.02 23.69 33.80
N GLN A 336 -18.32 24.24 34.80
CA GLN A 336 -17.11 25.03 34.59
C GLN A 336 -16.02 24.20 33.91
N TYR A 337 -15.78 22.98 34.38
CA TYR A 337 -14.80 22.05 33.80
C TYR A 337 -15.12 21.67 32.35
N LYS A 338 -16.38 21.31 32.06
CA LYS A 338 -16.88 21.09 30.68
C LYS A 338 -16.60 22.31 29.79
N LYS A 339 -16.90 23.52 30.27
CA LYS A 339 -16.69 24.77 29.51
C LYS A 339 -15.20 25.01 29.22
N ILE A 340 -14.34 24.84 30.21
CA ILE A 340 -12.88 24.97 30.05
C ILE A 340 -12.36 23.94 29.05
N ALA A 341 -12.69 22.66 29.22
CA ALA A 341 -12.18 21.60 28.37
C ALA A 341 -12.67 21.69 26.92
N VAL A 342 -13.94 22.10 26.69
CA VAL A 342 -14.45 22.40 25.35
C VAL A 342 -13.70 23.59 24.72
N GLN A 343 -13.48 24.66 25.47
CA GLN A 343 -12.75 25.84 24.99
C GLN A 343 -11.29 25.49 24.65
N SER A 344 -10.55 24.86 25.56
CA SER A 344 -9.17 24.44 25.32
C SER A 344 -9.05 23.48 24.13
N ARG A 345 -10.01 22.58 23.93
CA ARG A 345 -10.07 21.70 22.75
C ARG A 345 -10.23 22.49 21.44
N LEU A 346 -11.13 23.47 21.42
CA LEU A 346 -11.33 24.36 20.26
C LEU A 346 -10.07 25.19 19.97
N ASP A 347 -9.44 25.75 21.00
CA ASP A 347 -8.21 26.55 20.86
C ASP A 347 -7.04 25.72 20.31
N ILE A 348 -6.86 24.49 20.81
CA ILE A 348 -5.87 23.54 20.31
C ILE A 348 -6.16 23.16 18.84
N PHE A 349 -7.41 22.85 18.50
CA PHE A 349 -7.81 22.56 17.11
C PHE A 349 -7.56 23.74 16.16
N ASN A 350 -7.86 24.97 16.60
CA ASN A 350 -7.58 26.19 15.84
C ASN A 350 -6.08 26.40 15.61
N LEU A 351 -5.24 26.13 16.61
CA LEU A 351 -3.77 26.21 16.48
C LEU A 351 -3.23 25.18 15.48
N TYR A 352 -3.67 23.92 15.56
CA TYR A 352 -3.28 22.88 14.61
C TYR A 352 -3.70 23.23 13.18
N MET A 353 -4.96 23.67 12.99
CA MET A 353 -5.48 24.07 11.68
C MET A 353 -4.72 25.24 11.07
N LYS A 354 -4.39 26.26 11.87
CA LYS A 354 -3.60 27.41 11.41
C LYS A 354 -2.18 26.99 10.99
N SER A 355 -1.55 26.09 11.74
CA SER A 355 -0.23 25.55 11.42
C SER A 355 -0.23 24.75 10.12
N ALA A 356 -1.13 23.76 10.01
CA ALA A 356 -1.28 22.92 8.82
C ALA A 356 -1.64 23.74 7.56
N LYS A 357 -2.54 24.73 7.70
CA LYS A 357 -2.88 25.66 6.61
C LYS A 357 -1.66 26.44 6.11
N SER A 358 -0.84 26.94 7.02
CA SER A 358 0.39 27.68 6.67
C SER A 358 1.38 26.81 5.89
N GLN A 359 1.59 25.55 6.32
CA GLN A 359 2.47 24.59 5.63
C GLN A 359 1.94 24.24 4.24
N MET A 360 0.64 23.96 4.10
CA MET A 360 0.02 23.69 2.81
C MET A 360 0.16 24.87 1.83
N ASP A 361 -0.05 26.10 2.32
CA ASP A 361 0.08 27.30 1.49
C ASP A 361 1.56 27.60 1.11
N GLU A 362 2.52 27.24 1.96
CA GLU A 362 3.96 27.31 1.65
C GLU A 362 4.35 26.29 0.57
N CYS A 363 3.99 25.02 0.73
CA CYS A 363 4.24 23.97 -0.26
C CYS A 363 3.56 24.26 -1.59
N LYS A 364 2.35 24.85 -1.57
CA LYS A 364 1.67 25.33 -2.79
C LYS A 364 2.47 26.46 -3.47
N LYS A 365 2.87 27.51 -2.74
CA LYS A 365 3.67 28.61 -3.31
C LYS A 365 4.97 28.14 -3.92
N LYS A 366 5.65 27.17 -3.27
CA LYS A 366 6.88 26.54 -3.77
C LYS A 366 6.63 25.83 -5.11
N PHE A 367 5.60 24.98 -5.19
CA PHE A 367 5.25 24.30 -6.45
C PHE A 367 4.84 25.28 -7.56
N ASP A 368 4.02 26.28 -7.24
CA ASP A 368 3.59 27.30 -8.20
C ASP A 368 4.78 28.15 -8.71
N ALA A 369 5.82 28.36 -7.88
CA ALA A 369 7.07 29.01 -8.27
C ALA A 369 7.94 28.10 -9.16
N ASP A 370 8.10 26.82 -8.81
CA ASP A 370 8.83 25.84 -9.62
C ASP A 370 8.16 25.65 -11.01
N MET A 371 6.83 25.62 -11.09
CA MET A 371 6.07 25.61 -12.35
C MET A 371 6.28 26.89 -13.18
N LYS A 372 6.29 28.07 -12.54
CA LYS A 372 6.56 29.34 -13.25
C LYS A 372 7.98 29.38 -13.78
N LYS A 373 8.96 28.87 -13.03
CA LYS A 373 10.34 28.73 -13.50
C LYS A 373 10.42 27.79 -14.70
N LEU A 374 9.83 26.60 -14.62
CA LEU A 374 9.73 25.64 -15.73
C LEU A 374 9.19 26.29 -17.01
N TRP A 375 8.10 27.05 -16.88
CA TRP A 375 7.46 27.74 -18.01
C TRP A 375 8.33 28.88 -18.55
N HIS A 376 9.03 29.62 -17.69
CA HIS A 376 9.99 30.64 -18.11
C HIS A 376 11.16 30.01 -18.88
N ASP A 377 11.83 29.00 -18.31
CA ASP A 377 12.97 28.30 -18.92
C ASP A 377 12.63 27.71 -20.31
N GLN A 378 11.38 27.31 -20.54
CA GLN A 378 10.88 26.86 -21.85
C GLN A 378 10.81 27.98 -22.90
N HIS A 379 10.58 29.23 -22.50
CA HIS A 379 10.33 30.36 -23.40
C HIS A 379 11.50 31.35 -23.51
N SER A 380 12.42 31.38 -22.54
CA SER A 380 13.52 32.37 -22.47
C SER A 380 14.94 31.81 -22.36
N SER A 381 15.16 30.51 -22.11
CA SER A 381 16.52 29.96 -22.03
C SER A 381 17.12 29.61 -23.41
N SER A 382 18.45 29.48 -23.42
CA SER A 382 19.24 29.01 -24.55
C SER A 382 18.80 27.61 -25.04
N ASP A 383 19.01 27.33 -26.33
CA ASP A 383 18.54 26.10 -26.99
C ASP A 383 18.95 24.79 -26.28
N ASN A 384 20.08 24.80 -25.56
CA ASN A 384 20.59 23.63 -24.86
C ASN A 384 19.85 23.30 -23.56
N GLU A 385 19.15 24.24 -22.93
CA GLU A 385 18.40 24.02 -21.68
C GLU A 385 16.90 23.87 -21.90
N LYS A 386 16.39 24.41 -23.00
CA LYS A 386 14.97 24.45 -23.38
C LYS A 386 14.34 23.06 -23.45
N LEU A 387 13.22 22.88 -22.75
CA LEU A 387 12.43 21.65 -22.83
C LEU A 387 11.63 21.59 -24.14
N SER A 388 11.56 20.41 -24.75
CA SER A 388 10.61 20.19 -25.85
C SER A 388 9.17 20.22 -25.32
N PRO A 389 8.17 20.56 -26.14
CA PRO A 389 6.77 20.53 -25.73
C PRO A 389 6.31 19.16 -25.20
N LEU A 390 6.85 18.08 -25.76
CA LEU A 390 6.60 16.71 -25.30
C LEU A 390 7.21 16.47 -23.91
N MET A 391 8.45 16.91 -23.66
CA MET A 391 9.08 16.80 -22.34
C MET A 391 8.31 17.57 -21.26
N PHE A 392 7.82 18.77 -21.57
CA PHE A 392 6.97 19.55 -20.66
C PHE A 392 5.66 18.79 -20.35
N ASN A 393 4.98 18.29 -21.37
CA ASN A 393 3.73 17.54 -21.21
C ASN A 393 3.92 16.26 -20.35
N LEU A 394 4.99 15.50 -20.57
CA LEU A 394 5.32 14.32 -19.77
C LEU A 394 5.59 14.66 -18.30
N ILE A 395 6.22 15.80 -18.01
CA ILE A 395 6.41 16.31 -16.65
C ILE A 395 5.05 16.63 -16.00
N GLU A 396 4.17 17.34 -16.71
CA GLU A 396 2.84 17.72 -16.22
C GLU A 396 1.96 16.51 -15.94
N GLN A 397 1.84 15.57 -16.89
CA GLN A 397 1.12 14.31 -16.70
C GLN A 397 1.66 13.54 -15.49
N ARG A 398 2.98 13.49 -15.32
CA ARG A 398 3.61 12.79 -14.19
C ARG A 398 3.29 13.46 -12.86
N CYS A 399 3.26 14.79 -12.80
CA CYS A 399 2.83 15.54 -11.62
C CYS A 399 1.36 15.29 -11.29
N ASN A 400 0.49 15.17 -12.30
CA ASN A 400 -0.92 14.84 -12.12
C ASN A 400 -1.10 13.41 -11.55
N LYS A 401 -0.41 12.40 -12.13
CA LYS A 401 -0.47 11.03 -11.61
C LYS A 401 0.13 10.87 -10.21
N ILE A 402 1.14 11.67 -9.83
CA ILE A 402 1.61 11.76 -8.44
C ILE A 402 0.49 12.26 -7.51
N GLY A 403 -0.24 13.30 -7.90
CA GLY A 403 -1.37 13.81 -7.12
C GLY A 403 -2.53 12.82 -6.99
N ASP A 404 -2.89 12.14 -8.09
CA ASP A 404 -3.93 11.09 -8.06
C ASP A 404 -3.53 9.91 -7.16
N ARG A 405 -2.27 9.46 -7.21
CA ARG A 405 -1.73 8.43 -6.31
C ARG A 405 -1.83 8.82 -4.83
N ILE A 406 -1.47 10.05 -4.48
CA ILE A 406 -1.54 10.54 -3.10
C ILE A 406 -3.00 10.62 -2.64
N ARG A 407 -3.90 11.12 -3.49
CA ARG A 407 -5.34 11.15 -3.20
C ARG A 407 -5.93 9.75 -2.99
N CYS A 408 -5.54 8.78 -3.81
CA CYS A 408 -5.91 7.36 -3.67
C CYS A 408 -5.55 6.80 -2.27
N ILE A 409 -4.33 7.05 -1.79
CA ILE A 409 -3.89 6.65 -0.43
C ILE A 409 -4.76 7.28 0.65
N TYR A 410 -5.05 8.58 0.56
CA TYR A 410 -5.86 9.26 1.57
C TYR A 410 -7.33 8.85 1.53
N ILE A 411 -7.91 8.58 0.36
CA ILE A 411 -9.24 7.99 0.22
C ILE A 411 -9.30 6.62 0.90
N PHE A 412 -8.30 5.76 0.70
CA PHE A 412 -8.21 4.47 1.39
C PHE A 412 -8.05 4.63 2.91
N LYS A 413 -7.20 5.57 3.36
CA LYS A 413 -7.00 5.89 4.79
C LYS A 413 -8.30 6.32 5.48
N VAL A 414 -9.11 7.16 4.83
CA VAL A 414 -10.42 7.56 5.37
C VAL A 414 -11.41 6.39 5.38
N LYS A 415 -11.53 5.65 4.27
CA LYS A 415 -12.46 4.50 4.18
C LYS A 415 -12.13 3.39 5.19
N SER A 416 -10.84 3.06 5.36
CA SER A 416 -10.40 2.00 6.28
C SER A 416 -10.61 2.36 7.77
N ILE A 417 -10.62 3.65 8.13
CA ILE A 417 -11.07 4.10 9.45
C ILE A 417 -12.57 3.85 9.62
N CYS A 418 -13.40 4.23 8.63
CA CYS A 418 -14.85 3.99 8.68
C CYS A 418 -15.22 2.50 8.76
N VAL A 419 -14.49 1.61 8.10
CA VAL A 419 -14.74 0.15 8.14
C VAL A 419 -14.35 -0.47 9.47
N LYS A 420 -13.40 0.10 10.23
CA LYS A 420 -13.00 -0.38 11.56
C LYS A 420 -13.90 0.09 12.71
N HIS A 421 -14.88 0.95 12.42
CA HIS A 421 -15.83 1.51 13.39
C HIS A 421 -17.29 1.10 13.14
N ASN A 422 -17.52 0.15 12.23
CA ASN A 422 -18.78 -0.58 12.03
C ASN A 422 -18.57 -2.07 12.33
#